data_AF-A0A948PYT3-F1
#
_entry.id   AF-A0A948PYT3-F1
#
_cell.length_a   1.000
_cell.length_b   1.000
_cell.length_c   1.000
_cell.angle_alpha   90.00
_cell.angle_beta   90.00
_cell.angle_gamma   90.00
#
_symmetry.space_group_name_H-M   'P 1'
#
loop_
_entity.id
_entity.type
_entity.pdbx_description
1 polymer ?
#
loop_
_entity_poly.entity_id
_entity_poly.type
_entity_poly.pdbx_seq_one_letter_code
_entity_poly.pdbx_strand_id
1 'polypeptide(L)' 'MKAFRGEPSIFASAQPEERRAELEVKNLTLRFGGITAVNDVDLSVHTGELVAVIGPNGAGKTSLLNCITGYY' A
#
# COMPACT_ATOMS: atom_id res chain seq x y z
N MET A 1 3.16 -1.19 -11.52
CA MET A 1 2.01 -1.68 -10.73
C MET A 1 0.81 -0.80 -11.05
N LYS A 2 -0.35 -1.37 -11.37
CA LYS A 2 -1.60 -0.60 -11.46
C LYS A 2 -2.39 -0.91 -10.20
N ALA A 3 -2.59 0.09 -9.34
CA ALA A 3 -3.50 -0.02 -8.22
C ALA A 3 -4.93 -0.05 -8.78
N PHE A 4 -5.71 -1.08 -8.42
CA PHE A 4 -7.14 -1.07 -8.69
C PHE A 4 -7.78 -0.09 -7.70
N ARG A 5 -8.49 0.92 -8.22
CA ARG A 5 -9.29 1.86 -7.44
C ARG A 5 -10.75 1.71 -7.87
N GLY A 6 -11.56 1.13 -7.01
CA GLY A 6 -13.01 1.06 -7.13
C GLY A 6 -13.61 1.14 -5.72
N GLU A 7 -14.92 1.39 -5.61
CA GLU A 7 -15.64 1.40 -4.33
C GLU A 7 -16.24 0.01 -4.05
N PRO A 8 -15.58 -0.88 -3.29
CA PRO A 8 -16.18 -2.14 -2.87
C PRO A 8 -17.32 -1.88 -1.87
N SER A 9 -18.54 -2.28 -2.21
CA SER A 9 -19.76 -2.09 -1.38
C SER A 9 -19.85 -2.98 -0.13
N ILE A 10 -18.76 -3.63 0.26
CA ILE A 10 -18.71 -4.54 1.42
C ILE A 10 -18.79 -3.75 2.75
N PHE A 11 -18.56 -2.43 2.72
CA PHE A 11 -18.60 -1.54 3.90
C PHE A 11 -19.32 -0.21 3.62
N ALA A 12 -20.52 -0.25 3.03
CA ALA A 12 -21.26 0.93 2.55
C ALA A 12 -21.71 1.97 3.62
N SER A 13 -21.13 1.98 4.82
CA SER A 13 -21.56 2.84 5.94
C SER A 13 -20.50 3.80 6.50
N ALA A 14 -19.23 3.69 6.12
CA ALA A 14 -18.24 4.68 6.53
C ALA A 14 -18.26 5.84 5.53
N GLN A 15 -18.96 6.93 5.88
CA GLN A 15 -18.76 8.19 5.15
C GLN A 15 -17.29 8.57 5.28
N PRO A 16 -16.56 8.81 4.18
CA PRO A 16 -15.22 9.34 4.26
C PRO A 16 -15.35 10.77 4.78
N GLU A 17 -15.31 10.94 6.10
CA GLU A 17 -14.96 12.24 6.65
C GLU A 17 -13.62 12.64 6.01
N GLU A 18 -13.43 13.94 5.77
CA GLU A 18 -12.18 14.55 5.27
C GLU A 18 -11.03 14.38 6.28
N ARG A 19 -10.74 13.14 6.67
CA ARG A 19 -9.69 12.77 7.61
C ARG A 19 -8.43 12.49 6.79
N ARG A 20 -7.33 13.10 7.24
CA ARG A 20 -5.98 12.82 6.73
C ARG A 20 -5.76 11.31 6.65
N ALA A 21 -5.03 10.87 5.62
CA ALA A 21 -4.62 9.47 5.51
C ALA A 21 -3.94 9.03 6.83
N GLU A 22 -4.48 8.01 7.48
CA GLU A 22 -3.91 7.49 8.73
C GLU A 22 -2.63 6.68 8.46
N LEU A 23 -2.47 6.15 7.24
CA LEU A 23 -1.23 5.56 6.76
C LEU A 23 -0.72 6.33 5.54
N GLU A 24 0.50 6.87 5.66
CA GLU A 24 1.23 7.52 4.58
C GLU A 24 2.63 6.89 4.43
N VAL A 25 2.91 6.41 3.23
CA VAL A 25 4.21 5.88 2.80
C VAL A 25 4.71 6.80 1.70
N LYS A 26 5.93 7.33 1.86
CA LYS A 26 6.56 8.24 0.89
C LYS A 26 7.92 7.72 0.45
N ASN A 27 8.16 7.71 -0.85
CA ASN A 27 9.44 7.38 -1.48
C ASN A 27 10.06 6.07 -0.97
N LEU A 28 9.23 5.05 -0.66
CA LEU A 28 9.72 3.82 -0.06
C LEU A 28 10.54 3.02 -1.08
N THR A 29 11.80 2.77 -0.74
CA THR A 29 12.71 1.94 -1.51
C THR A 29 13.31 0.86 -0.62
N LEU A 30 13.21 -0.40 -1.04
CA LEU A 30 13.79 -1.55 -0.37
C LEU A 30 14.77 -2.26 -1.30
N ARG A 31 16.00 -2.44 -0.83
CA ARG A 31 17.08 -3.11 -1.57
C ARG A 31 17.64 -4.26 -0.75
N PHE A 32 17.83 -5.41 -1.41
CA PHE A 32 18.53 -6.57 -0.86
C PHE A 32 19.74 -6.85 -1.74
N GLY A 33 20.93 -6.47 -1.25
CA GLY A 33 22.15 -6.54 -2.05
C GLY A 33 21.98 -5.79 -3.38
N GLY A 34 22.17 -6.50 -4.50
CA GLY A 34 22.03 -5.93 -5.84
C GLY A 34 20.59 -5.83 -6.37
N ILE A 35 19.57 -6.28 -5.63
CA ILE A 35 18.18 -6.33 -6.10
C ILE A 35 17.37 -5.21 -5.45
N THR A 36 16.61 -4.48 -6.26
CA THR A 36 15.62 -3.50 -5.76
C THR A 36 14.25 -4.17 -5.71
N ALA A 37 13.80 -4.54 -4.52
CA ALA A 37 12.54 -5.26 -4.30
C ALA A 37 11.33 -4.34 -4.27
N VAL A 38 11.51 -3.11 -3.79
CA VAL A 38 10.51 -2.03 -3.83
C VAL A 38 11.26 -0.77 -4.28
N ASN A 39 10.72 -0.03 -5.25
CA ASN A 39 11.41 1.12 -5.84
C ASN A 39 10.49 2.33 -5.86
N ASP A 40 10.80 3.32 -5.01
CA ASP A 40 10.16 4.63 -4.99
C ASP A 40 8.62 4.57 -4.94
N VAL A 41 8.10 3.88 -3.92
CA VAL A 41 6.66 3.69 -3.75
C VAL A 41 6.07 4.75 -2.82
N ASP A 42 5.06 5.45 -3.33
CA ASP A 42 4.14 6.27 -2.55
C ASP A 42 2.79 5.54 -2.38
N LEU A 43 2.28 5.53 -1.15
CA LEU A 43 0.98 4.96 -0.81
C LEU A 43 0.32 5.78 0.31
N SER A 44 -0.95 6.14 0.11
CA SER A 44 -1.82 6.74 1.12
C SER A 44 -3.03 5.85 1.32
N VAL A 45 -3.38 5.55 2.57
CA VAL A 45 -4.60 4.81 2.92
C VAL A 45 -5.40 5.63 3.92
N HIS A 46 -6.66 5.91 3.56
CA HIS A 46 -7.58 6.68 4.40
C HIS A 46 -8.39 5.78 5.33
N THR A 47 -8.91 6.35 6.42
CA THR A 47 -9.79 5.64 7.35
C THR A 47 -11.00 5.09 6.61
N GLY A 48 -11.24 3.78 6.72
CA GLY A 48 -12.34 3.08 6.05
C GLY A 48 -12.05 2.66 4.60
N GLU A 49 -10.86 2.97 4.05
CA GLU A 49 -10.47 2.53 2.72
C GLU A 49 -9.98 1.07 2.72
N LEU A 50 -10.47 0.28 1.77
CA LEU A 50 -9.96 -1.07 1.51
C LEU A 50 -8.99 -1.03 0.32
N VAL A 51 -7.70 -1.20 0.60
CA VAL A 51 -6.65 -1.23 -0.43
C VAL A 51 -6.08 -2.63 -0.60
N ALA A 52 -5.97 -3.09 -1.84
CA ALA A 52 -5.36 -4.37 -2.19
C ALA A 52 -4.06 -4.17 -2.98
N VAL A 53 -2.98 -4.81 -2.53
CA VAL A 53 -1.69 -4.85 -3.26
C VAL A 53 -1.64 -6.13 -4.09
N ILE A 54 -1.72 -6.00 -5.41
CA ILE A 54 -1.80 -7.13 -6.35
C ILE A 54 -0.65 -7.08 -7.38
N GLY A 55 -0.17 -8.25 -7.79
CA GLY A 55 0.92 -8.39 -8.76
C GLY A 55 1.46 -9.83 -8.80
N PRO A 56 2.29 -10.18 -9.79
CA PRO A 56 2.86 -11.52 -9.92
C PRO A 56 3.77 -11.90 -8.75
N ASN A 57 4.17 -13.18 -8.68
CA ASN A 57 5.16 -13.64 -7.70
C ASN A 57 6.49 -12.89 -7.90
N GLY A 58 7.13 -12.52 -6.80
CA GLY A 58 8.37 -11.73 -6.83
C GLY A 58 8.19 -10.22 -7.04
N ALA A 59 6.97 -9.71 -7.25
CA ALA A 59 6.72 -8.28 -7.48
C ALA A 59 6.93 -7.36 -6.24
N GLY A 60 7.43 -7.88 -5.12
CA GLY A 60 7.68 -7.08 -3.90
C GLY A 60 6.48 -6.83 -2.99
N LYS A 61 5.36 -7.56 -3.16
CA LYS A 61 4.12 -7.38 -2.35
C LYS A 61 4.35 -7.58 -0.84
N THR A 62 4.86 -8.75 -0.46
CA THR A 62 5.19 -9.06 0.94
C THR A 62 6.26 -8.11 1.47
N SER A 63 7.23 -7.76 0.63
CA SER A 63 8.28 -6.81 0.96
C SER A 63 7.74 -5.42 1.31
N LEU A 64 6.82 -4.90 0.49
CA LEU A 64 6.12 -3.64 0.74
C LEU A 64 5.36 -3.68 2.07
N LEU A 65 4.59 -4.74 2.32
CA LEU A 65 3.83 -4.89 3.58
C LEU A 65 4.75 -4.98 4.80
N ASN A 66 5.85 -5.71 4.71
CA ASN A 66 6.81 -5.82 5.81
C ASN A 66 7.52 -4.49 6.13
N CYS A 67 7.78 -3.65 5.11
CA CYS A 67 8.26 -2.28 5.36
C CYS A 67 7.20 -1.44 6.07
N ILE A 68 5.92 -1.54 5.67
CA ILE A 68 4.81 -0.79 6.28
C ILE A 68 4.60 -1.20 7.75
N THR A 69 4.73 -2.49 8.06
CA THR A 69 4.55 -3.01 9.44
C THR A 69 5.78 -2.85 10.33
N GLY A 70 6.91 -2.35 9.80
CA GLY A 70 8.16 -2.20 10.54
C GLY A 70 8.89 -3.51 10.83
N TYR A 71 8.62 -4.57 10.05
CA TYR A 71 9.34 -5.85 10.16
C TYR A 71 10.76 -5.78 9.55
N TYR A 72 10.95 -4.94 8.54
CA TYR A 72 12.26 -4.63 7.94
C TYR A 72 12.77 -3.26 8.37
#